data_AF-A0A7K1SLY2-F1
#
_entry.id   AF-A0A7K1SLY2-F1
#
_cell.length_a   1.000
_cell.length_b   1.000
_cell.length_c   1.000
_cell.angle_alpha   90.00
_cell.angle_beta   90.00
_cell.angle_gamma   90.00
#
_symmetry.space_group_name_H-M   'P 1'
#
loop_
_entity.id
_entity.type
_entity.pdbx_description
1 polymer ?
#
loop_
_entity_poly.entity_id
_entity_poly.type
_entity_poly.pdbx_seq_one_letter_code
_entity_poly.pdbx_strand_id
1 'polypeptide(L)'
;MTVPSYSSLLGLIGCCLGRIVSHTEVQLGFHYQYATTANDLETRQRLEFDGRTVKPHAKGTDAYNREFHIVSSTDSEGELQPCLTLWISRIDWIDYFRYPIGTPALGRSQDLLRVVFESVKIVSIEAVDKAKIGGCALPYKSGMQVAGQLVQLADAYEEYGRIGAGRKPINPRVFINLPHDTKQEVMIGSLYKTAGGQSFYLHNWQ
;
A
#
# COMPACT_ATOMS: atom_id res chain seq x y z
N MET A 1 -11.09 -2.46 -1.87
CA MET A 1 -9.91 -3.05 -2.58
C MET A 1 -9.13 -3.84 -1.55
N THR A 2 -8.89 -5.14 -1.72
CA THR A 2 -8.50 -6.02 -0.59
C THR A 2 -7.09 -5.83 -0.04
N VAL A 3 -6.18 -5.20 -0.79
CA VAL A 3 -4.81 -4.90 -0.37
C VAL A 3 -4.34 -3.58 -0.98
N PRO A 4 -3.33 -2.89 -0.41
CA PRO A 4 -2.72 -1.72 -1.01
C PRO A 4 -2.03 -2.02 -2.36
N SER A 5 -1.95 -1.01 -3.23
CA SER A 5 -1.14 -1.10 -4.45
C SER A 5 0.33 -0.76 -4.17
N TYR A 6 1.23 -1.27 -5.01
CA TYR A 6 2.66 -0.92 -4.97
C TYR A 6 2.90 0.59 -5.07
N SER A 7 2.13 1.29 -5.92
CA SER A 7 2.22 2.74 -6.05
C SER A 7 1.87 3.48 -4.75
N SER A 8 0.86 2.98 -4.00
CA SER A 8 0.47 3.57 -2.71
C SER A 8 1.54 3.31 -1.66
N LEU A 9 2.18 2.13 -1.69
CA LEU A 9 3.30 1.81 -0.79
C LEU A 9 4.54 2.66 -1.11
N LEU A 10 4.84 2.95 -2.37
CA LEU A 10 5.88 3.91 -2.73
C LEU A 10 5.56 5.32 -2.21
N GLY A 11 4.30 5.75 -2.28
CA GLY A 11 3.84 7.00 -1.68
C GLY A 11 4.03 7.04 -0.16
N LEU A 12 3.71 5.95 0.52
CA LEU A 12 3.95 5.79 1.96
C LEU A 12 5.44 5.89 2.31
N ILE A 13 6.30 5.17 1.59
CA ILE A 13 7.75 5.20 1.78
C ILE A 13 8.27 6.63 1.54
N GLY A 14 7.83 7.28 0.46
CA GLY A 14 8.20 8.66 0.16
C GLY A 14 7.76 9.66 1.23
N CYS A 15 6.61 9.45 1.85
CA CYS A 15 6.15 10.24 2.99
C CYS A 15 7.12 10.14 4.19
N CYS A 16 7.56 8.92 4.53
CA CYS A 16 8.55 8.71 5.57
C CYS A 16 9.88 9.41 5.25
N LEU A 17 10.32 9.35 3.99
CA LEU A 17 11.57 9.97 3.52
C LEU A 17 11.46 11.47 3.24
N GLY A 18 10.26 12.07 3.27
CA GLY A 18 10.05 13.47 2.93
C GLY A 18 10.32 13.82 1.46
N ARG A 19 10.30 12.83 0.55
CA ARG A 19 10.53 13.03 -0.90
C ARG A 19 9.83 11.98 -1.74
N ILE A 20 9.73 12.24 -3.04
CA ILE A 20 9.29 11.22 -4.00
C ILE A 20 10.35 10.12 -4.09
N VAL A 21 9.90 8.86 -4.11
CA VAL A 21 10.74 7.66 -4.24
C VAL A 21 10.44 7.00 -5.57
N SER A 22 11.46 6.83 -6.39
CA SER A 22 11.37 6.07 -7.63
C SER A 22 11.29 4.57 -7.32
N HIS A 23 10.50 3.85 -8.11
CA HIS A 23 10.39 2.41 -8.03
C HIS A 23 11.74 1.69 -8.24
N THR A 24 12.70 2.32 -8.92
CA THR A 24 14.03 1.74 -9.13
C THR A 24 14.94 1.80 -7.89
N GLU A 25 14.56 2.55 -6.85
CA GLU A 25 15.41 2.76 -5.66
C GLU A 25 15.25 1.68 -4.58
N VAL A 26 14.14 0.94 -4.62
CA VAL A 26 13.74 0.04 -3.53
C VAL A 26 12.91 -1.12 -4.05
N GLN A 27 13.22 -2.34 -3.64
CA GLN A 27 12.31 -3.47 -3.76
C GLN A 27 11.46 -3.55 -2.49
N LEU A 28 10.18 -3.88 -2.62
CA LEU A 28 9.29 -3.94 -1.47
C LEU A 28 8.36 -5.15 -1.52
N GLY A 29 8.12 -5.74 -0.36
CA GLY A 29 7.14 -6.77 -0.11
C GLY A 29 6.25 -6.35 1.04
N PHE A 30 5.04 -6.88 1.13
CA PHE A 30 4.14 -6.47 2.20
C PHE A 30 3.14 -7.57 2.57
N HIS A 31 2.58 -7.44 3.76
CA HIS A 31 1.46 -8.22 4.25
C HIS A 31 0.48 -7.25 4.93
N TYR A 32 -0.71 -7.14 4.36
CA TYR A 32 -1.77 -6.26 4.83
C TYR A 32 -2.95 -7.06 5.35
N GLN A 33 -3.44 -6.73 6.54
CA GLN A 33 -4.55 -7.40 7.20
C GLN A 33 -5.57 -6.42 7.77
N TYR A 34 -6.84 -6.80 7.72
CA TYR A 34 -8.00 -6.07 8.26
C TYR A 34 -9.16 -7.05 8.44
N ALA A 35 -10.16 -6.80 9.30
CA ALA A 35 -11.25 -7.78 9.47
C ALA A 35 -12.40 -7.58 8.49
N THR A 36 -12.87 -6.35 8.32
CA THR A 36 -14.03 -6.05 7.49
C THR A 36 -13.98 -4.63 6.94
N THR A 37 -14.94 -4.28 6.10
CA THR A 37 -15.08 -2.97 5.50
C THR A 37 -16.23 -2.20 6.16
N ALA A 38 -16.01 -0.92 6.43
CA ALA A 38 -17.04 0.04 6.83
C ALA A 38 -17.23 1.10 5.72
N ASN A 39 -18.32 1.85 5.83
CA ASN A 39 -18.72 2.87 4.86
C ASN A 39 -18.88 4.21 5.58
N ASP A 40 -18.31 5.27 5.00
CA ASP A 40 -18.47 6.66 5.46
C ASP A 40 -19.15 7.50 4.37
N LEU A 41 -20.18 8.25 4.76
CA LEU A 41 -20.90 9.15 3.86
C LEU A 41 -20.33 10.55 3.99
N GLU A 42 -19.46 10.92 3.07
CA GLU A 42 -18.79 12.23 3.09
C GLU A 42 -19.54 13.22 2.19
N THR A 43 -19.81 14.41 2.74
CA THR A 43 -20.33 15.55 1.98
C THR A 43 -19.19 16.41 1.47
N ARG A 44 -19.17 16.68 0.16
CA ARG A 44 -18.22 17.59 -0.47
C ARG A 44 -18.90 18.82 -1.01
N GLN A 45 -18.43 19.97 -0.54
CA GLN A 45 -18.72 21.26 -1.14
C GLN A 45 -17.63 21.55 -2.20
N ARG A 46 -18.03 21.61 -3.47
CA ARG A 46 -17.10 21.92 -4.54
C ARG A 46 -16.94 23.42 -4.64
N LEU A 47 -15.70 23.86 -4.60
CA LEU A 47 -15.32 25.25 -4.79
C LEU A 47 -14.54 25.39 -6.11
N GLU A 48 -14.68 26.52 -6.77
CA GLU A 48 -13.91 26.90 -7.94
C GLU A 48 -13.24 28.25 -7.71
N PHE A 49 -12.04 28.40 -8.26
CA PHE A 49 -11.33 29.67 -8.28
C PHE A 49 -11.49 30.29 -9.67
N ASP A 50 -12.11 31.46 -9.74
CA ASP A 50 -12.35 32.15 -11.01
C ASP A 50 -11.25 33.15 -11.40
N GLY A 51 -10.10 33.08 -10.73
CA GLY A 51 -8.99 34.02 -10.91
C GLY A 51 -8.99 35.18 -9.92
N ARG A 52 -10.08 35.40 -9.17
CA ARG A 52 -10.16 36.41 -8.10
C ARG A 52 -10.64 35.86 -6.77
N THR A 53 -11.71 35.07 -6.80
CA THR A 53 -12.37 34.60 -5.59
C THR A 53 -12.63 33.10 -5.65
N VAL A 54 -12.62 32.47 -4.48
CA VAL A 54 -13.10 31.09 -4.32
C VAL A 54 -14.62 31.17 -4.15
N LYS A 55 -15.36 30.51 -5.03
CA LYS A 55 -16.83 30.49 -5.00
C LYS A 55 -17.37 29.06 -5.14
N PRO A 56 -18.64 28.81 -4.80
CA PRO A 56 -19.26 27.52 -5.05
C PRO A 56 -19.24 27.15 -6.53
N HIS A 57 -18.80 25.94 -6.85
CA HIS A 57 -18.76 25.41 -8.20
C HIS A 57 -20.20 25.13 -8.68
N ALA A 58 -20.51 25.36 -9.97
CA ALA A 58 -21.87 25.24 -10.51
C ALA A 58 -22.52 23.85 -10.33
N LYS A 59 -21.71 22.79 -10.29
CA LYS A 59 -22.13 21.41 -9.97
C LYS A 59 -22.60 21.20 -8.52
N GLY A 60 -22.51 22.21 -7.65
CA GLY A 60 -23.04 22.19 -6.29
C GLY A 60 -22.33 21.25 -5.33
N THR A 61 -23.04 20.92 -4.25
CA THR A 61 -22.62 19.99 -3.20
C THR A 61 -23.04 18.57 -3.57
N ASP A 62 -22.17 17.59 -3.33
CA ASP A 62 -22.51 16.18 -3.44
C ASP A 62 -22.16 15.40 -2.17
N ALA A 63 -22.79 14.24 -2.00
CA ALA A 63 -22.42 13.25 -1.01
C ALA A 63 -21.94 11.99 -1.73
N TYR A 64 -20.90 11.35 -1.21
CA TYR A 64 -20.40 10.08 -1.75
C TYR A 64 -20.07 9.13 -0.61
N ASN A 65 -20.21 7.84 -0.92
CA ASN A 65 -19.88 6.78 0.02
C ASN A 65 -18.40 6.38 -0.16
N ARG A 66 -17.66 6.29 0.94
CA ARG A 66 -16.28 5.78 0.98
C ARG A 66 -16.23 4.49 1.78
N GLU A 67 -15.71 3.45 1.15
CA GLU A 67 -15.35 2.21 1.84
C GLU A 67 -13.98 2.37 2.53
N PHE A 68 -13.84 1.91 3.78
CA PHE A 68 -12.56 1.84 4.49
C PHE A 68 -12.45 0.55 5.29
N HIS A 69 -11.23 0.14 5.59
CA HIS A 69 -10.98 -1.11 6.31
C HIS A 69 -10.99 -0.88 7.82
N ILE A 70 -11.61 -1.79 8.56
CA ILE A 70 -11.70 -1.79 10.01
C ILE A 70 -11.40 -3.18 10.58
N VAL A 71 -11.26 -3.28 11.89
CA VAL A 71 -11.14 -4.56 12.60
C VAL A 71 -12.39 -4.84 13.44
N SER A 72 -12.79 -6.11 13.58
CA SER A 72 -14.14 -6.50 14.05
C SER A 72 -14.26 -6.78 15.55
N SER A 73 -13.16 -6.97 16.30
CA SER A 73 -13.22 -7.20 17.76
C SER A 73 -11.87 -6.98 18.42
N THR A 74 -11.84 -6.22 19.53
CA THR A 74 -10.72 -5.96 20.46
C THR A 74 -10.10 -7.24 21.04
N ASP A 75 -8.77 -7.26 21.20
CA ASP A 75 -8.10 -8.18 22.11
C ASP A 75 -8.08 -7.59 23.53
N SER A 76 -7.55 -8.35 24.47
CA SER A 76 -7.46 -7.96 25.89
C SER A 76 -6.58 -6.73 26.17
N GLU A 77 -5.85 -6.21 25.16
CA GLU A 77 -5.01 -5.01 25.24
C GLU A 77 -5.58 -3.80 24.47
N GLY A 78 -6.70 -3.98 23.78
CA GLY A 78 -7.55 -2.88 23.29
C GLY A 78 -7.14 -2.24 21.96
N GLU A 79 -6.21 -2.83 21.20
CA GLU A 79 -5.81 -2.29 19.90
C GLU A 79 -6.02 -3.28 18.76
N LEU A 80 -7.03 -3.05 17.91
CA LEU A 80 -7.04 -3.62 16.57
C LEU A 80 -7.34 -2.57 15.50
N GLN A 81 -6.29 -2.22 14.77
CA GLN A 81 -6.34 -1.40 13.56
C GLN A 81 -5.91 -2.28 12.36
N PRO A 82 -6.34 -1.94 11.13
CA PRO A 82 -5.73 -2.53 9.94
C PRO A 82 -4.21 -2.42 10.03
N CYS A 83 -3.51 -3.52 9.76
CA CYS A 83 -2.08 -3.60 9.98
C CYS A 83 -1.35 -3.89 8.67
N LEU A 84 -0.29 -3.13 8.42
CA LEU A 84 0.60 -3.28 7.28
C LEU A 84 2.00 -3.66 7.80
N THR A 85 2.43 -4.87 7.49
CA THR A 85 3.85 -5.24 7.56
C THR A 85 4.50 -4.93 6.22
N LEU A 86 5.58 -4.16 6.24
CA LEU A 86 6.32 -3.74 5.05
C LEU A 86 7.77 -4.22 5.15
N TRP A 87 8.24 -4.92 4.12
CA TRP A 87 9.65 -5.29 3.93
C TRP A 87 10.23 -4.45 2.79
N ILE A 88 11.38 -3.83 3.01
CA ILE A 88 12.09 -3.04 2.00
C ILE A 88 13.55 -3.47 1.90
N SER A 89 14.14 -3.36 0.70
CA SER A 89 15.54 -3.70 0.45
C SER A 89 16.55 -2.63 0.91
N ARG A 90 16.08 -1.49 1.45
CA ARG A 90 16.91 -0.33 1.84
C ARG A 90 17.07 -0.23 3.35
N ILE A 91 18.03 -0.98 3.89
CA ILE A 91 18.33 -1.00 5.32
C ILE A 91 18.84 0.35 5.85
N ASP A 92 19.44 1.15 4.98
CA ASP A 92 19.94 2.50 5.27
C ASP A 92 18.81 3.50 5.53
N TRP A 93 17.55 3.14 5.26
CA TRP A 93 16.39 4.02 5.49
C TRP A 93 15.72 3.82 6.85
N ILE A 94 16.27 2.96 7.71
CA ILE A 94 15.64 2.55 8.97
C ILE A 94 15.19 3.73 9.84
N ASP A 95 15.99 4.78 9.92
CA ASP A 95 15.69 5.94 10.77
C ASP A 95 14.54 6.78 10.23
N TYR A 96 14.29 6.79 8.92
CA TYR A 96 13.12 7.46 8.34
C TYR A 96 11.80 6.75 8.66
N PHE A 97 11.82 5.46 8.99
CA PHE A 97 10.63 4.76 9.46
C PHE A 97 10.44 4.90 10.97
N ARG A 98 11.53 5.01 11.73
CA ARG A 98 11.51 5.33 13.16
C ARG A 98 11.09 6.77 13.44
N TYR A 99 11.53 7.67 12.57
CA TYR A 99 11.30 9.11 12.66
C TYR A 99 10.86 9.65 11.28
N PRO A 100 9.61 9.36 10.84
CA PRO A 100 9.09 9.84 9.57
C PRO A 100 9.15 11.36 9.46
N ILE A 101 9.59 11.86 8.31
CA ILE A 101 9.60 13.31 8.02
C ILE A 101 8.17 13.82 7.81
N GLY A 102 7.35 13.08 7.06
CA GLY A 102 5.94 13.35 6.87
C GLY A 102 5.05 12.53 7.81
N THR A 103 3.74 12.79 7.77
CA THR A 103 2.73 12.00 8.49
C THR A 103 2.29 10.81 7.63
N PRO A 104 2.73 9.57 7.93
CA PRO A 104 2.45 8.42 7.08
C PRO A 104 0.95 8.12 7.04
N ALA A 105 0.42 7.85 5.86
CA ALA A 105 -0.97 7.47 5.64
C ALA A 105 -1.10 6.45 4.51
N LEU A 106 -2.11 5.58 4.58
CA LEU A 106 -2.30 4.51 3.60
C LEU A 106 -3.46 4.83 2.65
N GLY A 107 -3.13 5.47 1.53
CA GLY A 107 -4.12 5.88 0.55
C GLY A 107 -4.53 7.33 0.75
N ARG A 108 -5.50 7.62 1.62
CA ARG A 108 -5.99 8.99 1.86
C ARG A 108 -5.24 9.61 3.03
N SER A 109 -5.20 10.95 3.05
CA SER A 109 -4.63 11.70 4.18
C SER A 109 -5.37 11.52 5.51
N GLN A 110 -6.57 10.94 5.49
CA GLN A 110 -7.37 10.61 6.67
C GLN A 110 -7.04 9.22 7.23
N ASP A 111 -6.47 8.33 6.41
CA ASP A 111 -6.11 6.96 6.78
C ASP A 111 -4.71 6.94 7.42
N LEU A 112 -4.56 7.63 8.54
CA LEU A 112 -3.28 7.83 9.23
C LEU A 112 -2.70 6.50 9.72
N LEU A 113 -1.39 6.33 9.58
CA LEU A 113 -0.66 5.18 10.07
C LEU A 113 0.19 5.56 11.28
N ARG A 114 0.18 4.68 12.29
CA ARG A 114 1.16 4.72 13.38
C ARG A 114 2.23 3.68 13.11
N VAL A 115 3.47 4.13 12.89
CA VAL A 115 4.62 3.23 12.83
C VAL A 115 5.03 2.89 14.26
N VAL A 116 5.00 1.60 14.61
CA VAL A 116 5.45 1.11 15.92
C VAL A 116 6.98 1.06 15.91
N PHE A 117 7.63 1.89 16.72
CA PHE A 117 9.09 2.08 16.72
C PHE A 117 9.85 0.76 16.86
N GLU A 118 9.42 -0.09 17.79
CA GLU A 118 10.03 -1.39 18.10
C GLU A 118 9.86 -2.41 16.97
N SER A 119 8.89 -2.20 16.07
CA SER A 119 8.67 -3.06 14.91
C SER A 119 9.65 -2.76 13.76
N VAL A 120 10.30 -1.58 13.77
CA VAL A 120 11.26 -1.16 12.76
C VAL A 120 12.65 -1.76 13.04
N LYS A 121 12.97 -2.84 12.33
CA LYS A 121 14.20 -3.62 12.50
C LYS A 121 14.71 -4.23 11.21
N ILE A 122 16.01 -4.52 11.16
CA ILE A 122 16.64 -5.30 10.10
C ILE A 122 16.37 -6.79 10.37
N VAL A 123 15.97 -7.52 9.33
CA VAL A 123 15.69 -8.96 9.41
C VAL A 123 16.48 -9.71 8.35
N SER A 124 16.99 -10.89 8.71
CA SER A 124 17.58 -11.82 7.74
C SER A 124 16.49 -12.57 7.01
N ILE A 125 16.71 -12.80 5.71
CA ILE A 125 15.76 -13.49 4.83
C ILE A 125 16.46 -14.61 4.07
N GLU A 126 15.73 -15.68 3.79
CA GLU A 126 16.12 -16.78 2.92
C GLU A 126 15.21 -16.79 1.69
N ALA A 127 15.77 -17.02 0.50
CA ALA A 127 14.98 -17.23 -0.70
C ALA A 127 14.34 -18.62 -0.65
N VAL A 128 13.08 -18.72 -1.09
CA VAL A 128 12.34 -19.99 -1.15
C VAL A 128 11.62 -20.11 -2.49
N ASP A 129 11.48 -21.32 -3.02
CA ASP A 129 10.78 -21.53 -4.29
C ASP A 129 9.26 -21.56 -4.13
N LYS A 130 8.80 -21.78 -2.90
CA LYS A 130 7.41 -22.07 -2.58
C LYS A 130 7.06 -21.58 -1.18
N ALA A 131 5.96 -20.83 -1.06
CA ALA A 131 5.52 -20.29 0.22
C ALA A 131 4.00 -20.16 0.30
N LYS A 132 3.46 -20.23 1.52
CA LYS A 132 2.06 -19.86 1.79
C LYS A 132 2.00 -18.38 2.14
N ILE A 133 1.39 -17.58 1.28
CA ILE A 133 1.30 -16.13 1.43
C ILE A 133 -0.14 -15.63 1.23
N GLY A 134 -0.43 -14.48 1.81
CA GLY A 134 -1.70 -13.76 1.76
C GLY A 134 -1.44 -12.28 2.04
N GLY A 135 -2.48 -11.46 2.01
CA GLY A 135 -2.38 -10.03 2.33
C GLY A 135 -1.45 -9.24 1.41
N CYS A 136 -1.24 -9.69 0.17
CA CYS A 136 -0.31 -9.09 -0.77
C CYS A 136 -0.87 -9.07 -2.20
N ALA A 137 -0.22 -8.33 -3.10
CA ALA A 137 -0.55 -8.31 -4.52
C ALA A 137 0.56 -9.03 -5.30
N LEU A 138 0.21 -10.01 -6.14
CA LEU A 138 1.17 -10.70 -7.00
C LEU A 138 1.00 -10.26 -8.45
N PRO A 139 2.08 -9.99 -9.21
CA PRO A 139 1.93 -9.75 -10.64
C PRO A 139 1.39 -11.02 -11.31
N TYR A 140 0.31 -10.88 -12.07
CA TYR A 140 -0.29 -11.98 -12.80
C TYR A 140 0.69 -12.51 -13.86
N LYS A 141 0.89 -13.83 -13.88
CA LYS A 141 1.62 -14.54 -14.93
C LYS A 141 0.74 -15.67 -15.47
N SER A 142 0.81 -15.88 -16.78
CA SER A 142 0.10 -17.00 -17.42
C SER A 142 0.53 -18.33 -16.78
N GLY A 143 -0.44 -19.20 -16.49
CA GLY A 143 -0.20 -20.49 -15.84
C GLY A 143 -0.12 -20.44 -14.31
N MET A 144 -0.24 -19.28 -13.67
CA MET A 144 -0.36 -19.21 -12.21
C MET A 144 -1.66 -19.86 -11.72
N GLN A 145 -1.54 -20.82 -10.80
CA GLN A 145 -2.66 -21.48 -10.14
C GLN A 145 -2.89 -20.89 -8.75
N VAL A 146 -3.19 -19.59 -8.70
CA VAL A 146 -3.41 -18.85 -7.45
C VAL A 146 -4.77 -18.16 -7.52
N ALA A 147 -5.64 -18.41 -6.53
CA ALA A 147 -6.93 -17.75 -6.43
C ALA A 147 -6.80 -16.39 -5.72
N GLY A 148 -7.44 -15.36 -6.27
CA GLY A 148 -7.47 -14.02 -5.71
C GLY A 148 -8.24 -13.05 -6.60
N GLN A 149 -8.33 -11.78 -6.19
CA GLN A 149 -9.01 -10.76 -6.98
C GLN A 149 -8.07 -10.23 -8.07
N LEU A 150 -8.48 -10.33 -9.34
CA LEU A 150 -7.75 -9.69 -10.44
C LEU A 150 -8.01 -8.19 -10.46
N VAL A 151 -6.95 -7.39 -10.45
CA VAL A 151 -6.99 -5.93 -10.53
C VAL A 151 -5.95 -5.42 -11.52
N GLN A 152 -6.29 -4.42 -12.32
CA GLN A 152 -5.34 -3.76 -13.22
C GLN A 152 -4.84 -2.48 -12.56
N LEU A 153 -3.53 -2.40 -12.33
CA LEU A 153 -2.89 -1.28 -11.62
C LEU A 153 -1.54 -0.94 -12.26
N ALA A 154 -1.11 0.29 -12.11
CA ALA A 154 0.28 0.66 -12.38
C ALA A 154 1.15 0.28 -11.17
N ASP A 155 2.34 -0.24 -11.44
CA ASP A 155 3.35 -0.51 -10.40
C ASP A 155 3.71 0.77 -9.65
N ALA A 156 3.93 1.84 -10.40
CA ALA A 156 4.38 3.13 -9.92
C ALA A 156 3.90 4.26 -10.83
N TYR A 157 4.17 5.49 -10.40
CA TYR A 157 3.94 6.69 -11.21
C TYR A 157 5.20 7.54 -11.22
N GLU A 158 5.49 8.12 -12.38
CA GLU A 158 6.52 9.14 -12.55
C GLU A 158 5.85 10.52 -12.55
N GLU A 159 6.30 11.40 -11.66
CA GLU A 159 5.83 12.78 -11.57
C GLU A 159 6.52 13.64 -12.62
N TYR A 160 5.76 14.45 -13.34
CA TYR A 160 6.35 15.43 -14.25
C TYR A 160 6.82 16.67 -13.47
N GLY A 161 7.95 17.25 -13.88
CA GLY A 161 8.51 18.45 -13.23
C GLY A 161 7.65 19.72 -13.36
N ARG A 162 6.59 19.70 -14.17
CA ARG A 162 5.66 20.81 -14.35
C ARG A 162 4.38 20.57 -13.56
N ILE A 163 4.05 21.55 -12.70
CA ILE A 163 2.78 21.57 -11.96
C ILE A 163 1.60 21.42 -12.94
N GLY A 164 0.70 20.48 -12.65
CA GLY A 164 -0.50 20.24 -13.44
C GLY A 164 -0.32 19.32 -14.66
N ALA A 165 0.89 18.84 -14.95
CA ALA A 165 1.12 17.90 -16.05
C ALA A 165 0.66 16.46 -15.73
N GLY A 166 0.24 16.20 -14.50
CA GLY A 166 -0.23 14.88 -14.05
C GLY A 166 0.92 13.92 -13.79
N ARG A 167 0.61 12.62 -13.90
CA ARG A 167 1.52 11.51 -13.61
C ARG A 167 1.54 10.53 -14.77
N LYS A 168 2.70 9.94 -15.05
CA LYS A 168 2.84 8.86 -16.02
C LYS A 168 2.79 7.50 -15.31
N PRO A 169 1.88 6.58 -15.69
CA PRO A 169 1.87 5.23 -15.12
C PRO A 169 3.09 4.45 -15.61
N ILE A 170 3.71 3.71 -14.71
CA ILE A 170 4.81 2.79 -15.00
C ILE A 170 4.30 1.35 -14.88
N ASN A 171 4.60 0.54 -15.89
CA ASN A 171 4.26 -0.88 -15.97
C ASN A 171 2.82 -1.22 -15.56
N PRO A 172 1.79 -0.65 -16.22
CA PRO A 172 0.41 -1.03 -15.96
C PRO A 172 0.20 -2.51 -16.29
N ARG A 173 -0.11 -3.32 -15.28
CA ARG A 173 -0.27 -4.77 -15.41
C ARG A 173 -1.39 -5.30 -14.51
N VAL A 174 -1.77 -6.55 -14.74
CA VAL A 174 -2.74 -7.24 -13.90
C VAL A 174 -2.04 -7.81 -12.67
N PHE A 175 -2.65 -7.63 -11.51
CA PHE A 175 -2.26 -8.21 -10.24
C PHE A 175 -3.33 -9.17 -9.74
N ILE A 176 -2.90 -10.19 -9.01
CA ILE A 176 -3.74 -11.06 -8.19
C ILE A 176 -3.60 -10.55 -6.75
N ASN A 177 -4.63 -9.87 -6.27
CA ASN A 177 -4.72 -9.48 -4.86
C ASN A 177 -5.12 -10.70 -4.03
N LEU A 178 -4.24 -11.10 -3.11
CA LEU A 178 -4.46 -12.18 -2.16
C LEU A 178 -4.96 -11.60 -0.84
N PRO A 179 -6.20 -11.87 -0.43
CA PRO A 179 -6.70 -11.50 0.89
C PRO A 179 -5.85 -12.13 2.01
N HIS A 180 -5.78 -11.47 3.17
CA HIS A 180 -4.96 -11.90 4.32
C HIS A 180 -5.43 -13.21 4.98
N ASP A 181 -6.73 -13.50 4.90
CA ASP A 181 -7.40 -14.69 5.39
C ASP A 181 -7.17 -15.90 4.47
N THR A 182 -6.65 -15.69 3.26
CA THR A 182 -6.24 -16.76 2.36
C THR A 182 -4.76 -17.09 2.55
N LYS A 183 -4.46 -18.37 2.81
CA LYS A 183 -3.08 -18.89 2.83
C LYS A 183 -2.84 -19.72 1.58
N GLN A 184 -2.76 -19.04 0.43
CA GLN A 184 -2.52 -19.69 -0.85
C GLN A 184 -1.05 -20.09 -0.95
N GLU A 185 -0.83 -21.31 -1.44
CA GLU A 185 0.50 -21.78 -1.73
C GLU A 185 0.92 -21.28 -3.11
N VAL A 186 1.99 -20.52 -3.16
CA VAL A 186 2.45 -19.83 -4.37
C VAL A 186 3.85 -20.31 -4.72
N MET A 187 4.06 -20.55 -6.01
CA MET A 187 5.38 -20.75 -6.61
C MET A 187 5.62 -19.62 -7.61
N ILE A 188 6.39 -18.61 -7.20
CA ILE A 188 6.78 -17.47 -8.02
C ILE A 188 8.20 -17.07 -7.64
N GLY A 189 8.95 -16.48 -8.58
CA GLY A 189 10.23 -15.88 -8.25
C GLY A 189 10.10 -14.77 -7.20
N SER A 190 11.20 -14.49 -6.48
CA SER A 190 11.26 -13.46 -5.44
C SER A 190 10.38 -13.73 -4.21
N LEU A 191 10.21 -15.00 -3.86
CA LEU A 191 9.65 -15.40 -2.56
C LEU A 191 10.77 -15.51 -1.53
N TYR A 192 10.50 -14.99 -0.33
CA TYR A 192 11.43 -14.99 0.77
C TYR A 192 10.74 -15.37 2.07
N LYS A 193 11.53 -15.86 3.02
CA LYS A 193 11.09 -16.18 4.37
C LYS A 193 12.02 -15.51 5.38
N THR A 194 11.44 -14.88 6.40
CA THR A 194 12.20 -14.28 7.50
C THR A 194 12.63 -15.35 8.50
N ALA A 195 13.66 -15.08 9.31
CA ALA A 195 14.04 -15.95 10.42
C ALA A 195 12.89 -16.22 11.42
N GLY A 196 11.92 -15.30 11.52
CA GLY A 196 10.69 -15.47 12.32
C GLY A 196 9.61 -16.34 11.65
N GLY A 197 9.91 -16.94 10.49
CA GLY A 197 9.02 -17.86 9.79
C GLY A 197 7.99 -17.21 8.87
N GLN A 198 7.91 -15.88 8.82
CA GLN A 198 6.99 -15.16 7.93
C GLN A 198 7.50 -15.20 6.49
N SER A 199 6.66 -15.65 5.57
CA SER A 199 6.96 -15.66 4.13
C SER A 199 6.29 -14.49 3.44
N PHE A 200 6.95 -13.93 2.42
CA PHE A 200 6.45 -12.79 1.67
C PHE A 200 6.99 -12.79 0.23
N TYR A 201 6.28 -12.11 -0.65
CA TYR A 201 6.73 -11.82 -2.02
C TYR A 201 7.42 -10.45 -2.05
N LEU A 202 8.64 -10.39 -2.56
CA LEU A 202 9.39 -9.15 -2.78
C LEU A 202 9.23 -8.73 -4.24
N HIS A 203 8.60 -7.58 -4.47
CA HIS A 203 8.22 -7.16 -5.81
C HIS A 203 9.40 -6.84 -6.70
N ASN A 204 9.39 -7.42 -7.90
CA ASN A 204 10.30 -7.05 -8.97
C ASN A 204 9.59 -6.09 -9.93
N TRP A 205 10.19 -4.92 -10.12
CA TRP A 205 9.67 -3.85 -10.98
C TRP A 205 9.83 -4.12 -12.48
N GLN A 206 10.66 -5.11 -12.84
CA GLN A 206 10.91 -5.50 -14.24
C GLN A 206 9.73 -6.24 -14.88
#